data_AF-A0A522RMX7-F1
#
_entry.id   AF-A0A522RMX7-F1
#
_cell.length_a   1.000
_cell.length_b   1.000
_cell.length_c   1.000
_cell.angle_alpha   90.00
_cell.angle_beta   90.00
_cell.angle_gamma   90.00
#
_symmetry.space_group_name_H-M   'P 1'
#
loop_
_entity.id
_entity.type
_entity.pdbx_description
1 polymer ?
#
loop_
_entity_poly.entity_id
_entity_poly.type
_entity_poly.pdbx_seq_one_letter_code
_entity_poly.pdbx_strand_id
1 'polypeptide(L)'
;MRHEGLIWLAACALLACAGPALATCTLAKYGTLSVEMIGERPTTLVKVNGVVTRFTIDTGAWFSFMSRANAEALGLKPVPAPFGFRMGGIGGSAIAEIATIKNLGILDTDLHNVDFVVGGSDAGEGSLGANLLDFADLEIDLAHGKVTLFKPDGCRKSALAYWVKDGDTYNVADLHPSYNLNDRRSFVDVTINGKTIRALLDSGAVATLLDRRAAKRVGIDLHGPGVRPGGRIHGLGEKTYQSWIVPIDKFSVGTETIQHSEMLVMDGNFGDGSNDMILGVDFMLAHHMYIANSQRKLYFTYNGGRVFSLDTTSIGAHESAAANGAGGEPKTATDYALRGQARLARGELANALADLDAAIRLDPSSADDHLIRARILLAQKHPDAAMEDLDKALSLDPKNLAALLLRASLRHRKKDAAGAAADLAVAQKLAPAGSMQSRYIASLYVAIGEPANAVPLLDAWIHVHRDDSSLGSALNERCWARALANQALKDALHDCRDAIKRDGDRAAYLDSLGMVYLRIGNYAESIKAYQQALARSPHAAWSHYGLGLAELHSGQTDAGSAELKMARSLDKQIDARAAKFGLGAPVGSPAKASSAQPSR
;
A
#
# COMPACT_ATOMS: atom_id res chain seq x y z
N MET A 1 12.33 74.62 67.30
CA MET A 1 13.02 74.87 66.01
C MET A 1 13.60 73.54 65.53
N ARG A 2 13.15 73.06 64.35
CA ARG A 2 13.77 72.12 63.38
C ARG A 2 14.28 70.77 63.94
N HIS A 3 13.55 69.66 63.71
CA HIS A 3 13.56 68.76 62.53
C HIS A 3 14.84 67.93 62.33
N GLU A 4 14.69 66.64 62.64
CA GLU A 4 15.06 65.39 61.93
C GLU A 4 16.36 65.25 61.13
N GLY A 5 16.95 64.04 61.23
CA GLY A 5 17.86 63.50 60.21
C GLY A 5 18.76 62.36 60.69
N LEU A 6 18.19 61.16 60.90
CA LEU A 6 18.95 59.92 61.09
C LEU A 6 19.42 59.42 59.71
N ILE A 7 20.72 59.33 59.45
CA ILE A 7 21.27 58.73 58.21
C ILE A 7 22.06 57.46 58.59
N TRP A 8 21.51 56.32 58.18
CA TRP A 8 22.16 55.02 58.21
C TRP A 8 23.05 54.85 56.96
N LEU A 9 24.30 54.42 57.18
CA LEU A 9 25.23 53.99 56.13
C LEU A 9 24.78 52.66 55.54
N ALA A 10 24.44 52.65 54.25
CA ALA A 10 24.11 51.45 53.49
C ALA A 10 25.40 50.71 53.08
N ALA A 11 25.48 49.42 53.44
CA ALA A 11 26.46 48.49 52.93
C ALA A 11 26.03 48.02 51.52
N CYS A 12 26.86 48.28 50.51
CA CYS A 12 26.70 47.69 49.17
C CYS A 12 27.04 46.20 49.22
N ALA A 13 26.03 45.34 49.30
CA ALA A 13 26.15 43.94 48.94
C ALA A 13 26.14 43.81 47.41
N LEU A 14 27.28 43.43 46.83
CA LEU A 14 27.39 42.96 45.45
C LEU A 14 26.55 41.68 45.30
N LEU A 15 25.31 41.83 44.84
CA LEU A 15 24.55 40.74 44.25
C LEU A 15 25.19 40.36 42.92
N ALA A 16 26.02 39.32 42.94
CA ALA A 16 26.36 38.58 41.73
C ALA A 16 25.07 37.95 41.21
N CYS A 17 24.45 38.58 40.20
CA CYS A 17 23.45 37.94 39.38
C CYS A 17 24.12 36.78 38.65
N ALA A 18 24.01 35.57 39.21
CA ALA A 18 24.20 34.36 38.42
C ALA A 18 23.11 34.35 37.34
N GLY A 19 23.45 34.81 36.14
CA GLY A 19 22.61 34.60 34.97
C GLY A 19 22.33 33.10 34.82
N PRO A 20 21.16 32.70 34.32
CA PRO A 20 20.87 31.29 34.12
C PRO A 20 21.98 30.70 33.23
N ALA A 21 22.64 29.65 33.73
CA ALA A 21 23.58 28.89 32.93
C ALA A 21 22.87 28.51 31.62
N LEU A 22 23.48 28.82 30.48
CA LEU A 22 22.97 28.41 29.17
C LEU A 22 22.83 26.88 29.22
N ALA A 23 21.59 26.39 29.25
CA ALA A 23 21.31 24.96 29.24
C ALA A 23 21.98 24.36 27.99
N THR A 24 22.90 23.41 28.20
CA THR A 24 23.50 22.62 27.12
C THR A 24 22.39 21.82 26.44
N CYS A 25 22.26 21.92 25.13
CA CYS A 25 21.27 21.15 24.38
C CYS A 25 21.45 19.65 24.65
N THR A 26 20.39 18.99 25.11
CA THR A 26 20.34 17.54 25.31
C THR A 26 19.16 16.94 24.56
N LEU A 27 19.39 15.80 23.91
CA LEU A 27 18.36 15.02 23.21
C LEU A 27 18.10 13.73 23.98
N ALA A 28 17.06 13.72 24.82
CA ALA A 28 16.66 12.51 25.53
C ALA A 28 15.81 11.63 24.60
N LYS A 29 16.15 10.34 24.48
CA LYS A 29 15.37 9.37 23.69
C LYS A 29 14.19 8.86 24.52
N TYR A 30 12.98 8.97 23.99
CA TYR A 30 11.84 8.21 24.50
C TYR A 30 11.96 6.73 24.11
N GLY A 31 12.41 6.47 22.88
CA GLY A 31 12.64 5.12 22.38
C GLY A 31 12.79 5.10 20.86
N THR A 32 13.27 3.98 20.33
CA THR A 32 13.41 3.74 18.90
C THR A 32 12.48 2.59 18.49
N LEU A 33 11.59 2.88 17.55
CA LEU A 33 10.79 1.88 16.86
C LEU A 33 11.66 1.22 15.79
N SER A 34 11.76 -0.11 15.84
CA SER A 34 12.25 -0.89 14.72
C SER A 34 11.25 -0.80 13.57
N VAL A 35 11.75 -0.49 12.38
CA VAL A 35 10.94 -0.28 11.18
C VAL A 35 11.22 -1.36 10.16
N GLU A 36 10.23 -2.21 9.95
CA GLU A 36 10.19 -3.21 8.89
C GLU A 36 9.53 -2.63 7.65
N MET A 37 10.15 -2.82 6.48
CA MET A 37 9.56 -2.40 5.21
C MET A 37 8.75 -3.57 4.63
N ILE A 38 7.42 -3.46 4.65
CA ILE A 38 6.54 -4.40 3.96
C ILE A 38 6.14 -3.78 2.62
N GLY A 39 6.79 -4.25 1.55
CA GLY A 39 6.79 -3.51 0.30
C GLY A 39 7.46 -2.16 0.52
N GLU A 40 6.74 -1.08 0.22
CA GLU A 40 7.21 0.30 0.40
C GLU A 40 6.67 0.95 1.69
N ARG A 41 5.98 0.19 2.55
CA ARG A 41 5.37 0.74 3.78
C ARG A 41 6.28 0.56 4.99
N PRO A 42 6.61 1.63 5.73
CA PRO A 42 7.32 1.53 7.00
C PRO A 42 6.35 1.06 8.09
N THR A 43 6.67 -0.05 8.72
CA THR A 43 5.79 -0.68 9.72
C THR A 43 6.55 -1.03 10.99
N THR A 44 5.84 -1.15 12.10
CA THR A 44 6.42 -1.56 13.38
C THR A 44 5.47 -2.48 14.13
N LEU A 45 6.03 -3.35 14.97
CA LEU A 45 5.25 -4.23 15.82
C LEU A 45 4.72 -3.47 17.04
N VAL A 46 3.46 -3.69 17.35
CA VAL A 46 2.76 -3.17 18.52
C VAL A 46 1.98 -4.28 19.21
N LYS A 47 1.63 -4.10 20.48
CA LYS A 47 0.74 -5.02 21.20
C LYS A 47 -0.62 -4.37 21.41
N VAL A 48 -1.66 -4.89 20.78
CA VAL A 48 -3.04 -4.45 21.00
C VAL A 48 -3.72 -5.43 21.93
N ASN A 49 -4.02 -5.01 23.16
CA ASN A 49 -4.61 -5.84 24.21
C ASN A 49 -3.87 -7.19 24.41
N GLY A 50 -2.53 -7.18 24.29
CA GLY A 50 -1.67 -8.35 24.41
C GLY A 50 -1.47 -9.16 23.12
N VAL A 51 -2.21 -8.86 22.05
CA VAL A 51 -2.00 -9.45 20.73
C VAL A 51 -0.94 -8.65 19.99
N VAL A 52 0.17 -9.31 19.62
CA VAL A 52 1.19 -8.70 18.75
C VAL A 52 0.60 -8.54 17.36
N THR A 53 0.58 -7.31 16.87
CA THR A 53 0.19 -6.97 15.51
C THR A 53 1.17 -5.95 14.95
N ARG A 54 1.06 -5.66 13.67
CA ARG A 54 1.90 -4.69 12.99
C ARG A 54 1.06 -3.48 12.65
N PHE A 55 1.61 -2.27 12.74
CA PHE A 55 0.99 -1.06 12.22
C PHE A 55 1.96 -0.28 11.34
N THR A 56 1.41 0.42 10.34
CA THR A 56 2.15 1.39 9.51
C THR A 56 2.49 2.61 10.36
N ILE A 57 3.71 3.13 10.23
CA ILE A 57 4.07 4.43 10.80
C ILE A 57 3.62 5.48 9.79
N ASP A 58 2.66 6.32 10.14
CA ASP A 58 1.98 7.22 9.23
C ASP A 58 1.96 8.66 9.76
N THR A 59 2.97 9.45 9.37
CA THR A 59 3.05 10.87 9.74
C THR A 59 2.01 11.74 9.03
N GLY A 60 1.40 11.25 7.94
CA GLY A 60 0.35 11.93 7.19
C GLY A 60 -1.05 11.73 7.77
N ALA A 61 -1.22 10.71 8.61
CA ALA A 61 -2.44 10.46 9.36
C ALA A 61 -2.56 11.42 10.56
N TRP A 62 -3.62 12.23 10.56
CA TRP A 62 -3.95 13.11 11.68
C TRP A 62 -4.20 12.33 12.99
N PHE A 63 -4.70 11.10 12.88
CA PHE A 63 -5.00 10.24 14.01
C PHE A 63 -4.80 8.78 13.64
N SER A 64 -4.46 7.94 14.61
CA SER A 64 -4.26 6.52 14.41
C SER A 64 -5.57 5.86 13.97
N PHE A 65 -5.51 5.05 12.93
CA PHE A 65 -6.72 4.47 12.34
C PHE A 65 -6.51 3.02 11.91
N MET A 66 -7.60 2.28 11.74
CA MET A 66 -7.57 0.93 11.19
C MET A 66 -8.86 0.60 10.44
N SER A 67 -8.83 -0.43 9.60
CA SER A 67 -10.04 -0.92 8.95
C SER A 67 -10.95 -1.63 9.96
N ARG A 68 -12.24 -1.75 9.61
CA ARG A 68 -13.21 -2.51 10.42
C ARG A 68 -12.80 -3.98 10.55
N ALA A 69 -12.30 -4.58 9.48
CA ALA A 69 -11.78 -5.94 9.48
C ALA A 69 -10.65 -6.12 10.52
N ASN A 70 -9.70 -5.19 10.59
CA ASN A 70 -8.61 -5.24 11.58
C ASN A 70 -9.11 -5.04 13.01
N ALA A 71 -10.06 -4.13 13.23
CA ALA A 71 -10.65 -3.93 14.54
C ALA A 71 -11.35 -5.20 15.05
N GLU A 72 -12.15 -5.85 14.20
CA GLU A 72 -12.81 -7.12 14.52
C GLU A 72 -11.81 -8.25 14.75
N ALA A 73 -10.73 -8.33 13.95
CA ALA A 73 -9.64 -9.30 14.11
C ALA A 73 -8.94 -9.19 15.47
N LEU A 74 -8.78 -7.96 15.96
CA LEU A 74 -8.17 -7.65 17.25
C LEU A 74 -9.18 -7.75 18.42
N GLY A 75 -10.41 -8.22 18.15
CA GLY A 75 -11.47 -8.35 19.15
C GLY A 75 -11.97 -7.01 19.70
N LEU A 76 -11.71 -5.91 18.98
CA LEU A 76 -12.19 -4.59 19.33
C LEU A 76 -13.67 -4.45 18.94
N LYS A 77 -14.37 -3.55 19.64
CA LYS A 77 -15.78 -3.26 19.38
C LYS A 77 -15.91 -1.78 19.03
N PRO A 78 -15.82 -1.42 17.73
CA PRO A 78 -15.99 -0.05 17.29
C PRO A 78 -17.40 0.45 17.66
N VAL A 79 -17.48 1.68 18.12
CA VAL A 79 -18.73 2.41 18.34
C VAL A 79 -18.86 3.53 17.30
N PRO A 80 -20.08 3.91 16.89
CA PRO A 80 -20.26 5.03 15.97
C PRO A 80 -19.55 6.29 16.49
N ALA A 81 -18.79 6.96 15.62
CA ALA A 81 -18.21 8.25 15.97
C ALA A 81 -19.32 9.31 16.18
N PRO A 82 -19.01 10.44 16.85
CA PRO A 82 -19.96 11.54 17.02
C PRO A 82 -20.62 11.96 15.70
N PHE A 83 -21.88 12.38 15.75
CA PHE A 83 -22.65 12.76 14.57
C PHE A 83 -21.89 13.78 13.71
N GLY A 84 -21.78 13.50 12.40
CA GLY A 84 -21.07 14.35 11.43
C GLY A 84 -19.56 14.09 11.34
N PHE A 85 -18.97 13.29 12.23
CA PHE A 85 -17.57 12.89 12.12
C PHE A 85 -17.39 11.88 10.99
N ARG A 86 -16.53 12.22 10.02
CA ARG A 86 -16.17 11.37 8.88
C ARG A 86 -14.66 11.39 8.71
N MET A 87 -14.10 10.27 8.28
CA MET A 87 -12.69 10.24 7.85
C MET A 87 -12.57 10.77 6.43
N GLY A 88 -11.56 11.60 6.17
CA GLY A 88 -11.23 12.12 4.85
C GLY A 88 -9.87 11.61 4.37
N GLY A 89 -9.72 11.45 3.06
CA GLY A 89 -8.44 11.16 2.40
C GLY A 89 -8.55 11.34 0.89
N ILE A 90 -7.52 10.87 0.16
CA ILE A 90 -7.46 11.01 -1.31
C ILE A 90 -8.74 10.48 -1.98
N GLY A 91 -9.24 9.32 -1.55
CA GLY A 91 -10.44 8.69 -2.12
C GLY A 91 -11.77 9.35 -1.73
N GLY A 92 -11.77 10.43 -0.95
CA GLY A 92 -12.97 11.11 -0.47
C GLY A 92 -13.20 10.92 1.03
N SER A 93 -14.45 10.65 1.43
CA SER A 93 -14.78 10.51 2.86
C SER A 93 -15.49 9.20 3.16
N ALA A 94 -15.14 8.58 4.29
CA ALA A 94 -15.75 7.35 4.78
C ALA A 94 -16.42 7.55 6.14
N ILE A 95 -17.36 6.67 6.47
CA ILE A 95 -17.92 6.61 7.81
C ILE A 95 -16.82 6.24 8.80
N ALA A 96 -16.85 6.91 9.94
CA ALA A 96 -15.92 6.69 11.03
C ALA A 96 -16.63 6.09 12.25
N GLU A 97 -16.00 5.09 12.82
CA GLU A 97 -16.26 4.54 14.14
C GLU A 97 -15.04 4.82 15.02
N ILE A 98 -15.16 4.57 16.32
CA ILE A 98 -14.06 4.70 17.28
C ILE A 98 -13.94 3.38 18.03
N ALA A 99 -12.73 2.86 18.12
CA ALA A 99 -12.42 1.73 18.99
C ALA A 99 -11.35 2.16 20.01
N THR A 100 -11.63 1.88 21.29
CA THR A 100 -10.65 2.12 22.36
C THR A 100 -9.85 0.86 22.61
N ILE A 101 -8.54 0.95 22.40
CA ILE A 101 -7.58 -0.08 22.79
C ILE A 101 -7.28 0.12 24.28
N LYS A 102 -7.54 -0.92 25.10
CA LYS A 102 -7.34 -0.83 26.55
C LYS A 102 -5.87 -0.73 26.91
N ASN A 103 -5.04 -1.56 26.27
CA ASN A 103 -3.59 -1.59 26.45
C ASN A 103 -2.92 -1.63 25.07
N LEU A 104 -2.22 -0.56 24.71
CA LEU A 104 -1.38 -0.48 23.53
C LEU A 104 0.09 -0.50 23.95
N GLY A 105 0.74 -1.63 23.75
CA GLY A 105 2.18 -1.79 24.00
C GLY A 105 2.98 -1.26 22.81
N ILE A 106 3.82 -0.25 23.04
CA ILE A 106 4.70 0.39 22.06
C ILE A 106 5.93 0.96 22.78
N LEU A 107 7.14 0.84 22.21
CA LEU A 107 8.40 1.30 22.83
C LEU A 107 8.59 0.80 24.27
N ASP A 108 8.39 -0.50 24.49
CA ASP A 108 8.48 -1.14 25.81
C ASP A 108 7.59 -0.48 26.90
N THR A 109 6.58 0.27 26.48
CA THR A 109 5.62 0.99 27.34
C THR A 109 4.20 0.57 26.99
N ASP A 110 3.35 0.43 28.00
CA ASP A 110 1.92 0.21 27.80
C ASP A 110 1.17 1.54 27.94
N LEU A 111 0.52 1.95 26.85
CA LEU A 111 -0.41 3.07 26.84
C LEU A 111 -1.82 2.57 27.11
N HIS A 112 -2.55 3.26 27.98
CA HIS A 112 -3.89 2.85 28.38
C HIS A 112 -4.99 3.68 27.72
N ASN A 113 -6.06 3.03 27.30
CA ASN A 113 -7.25 3.65 26.72
C ASN A 113 -6.92 4.55 25.51
N VAL A 114 -6.23 3.98 24.53
CA VAL A 114 -5.85 4.67 23.30
C VAL A 114 -6.95 4.50 22.27
N ASP A 115 -7.55 5.60 21.86
CA ASP A 115 -8.57 5.57 20.80
C ASP A 115 -7.92 5.44 19.42
N PHE A 116 -8.59 4.68 18.56
CA PHE A 116 -8.32 4.55 17.13
C PHE A 116 -9.60 4.85 16.37
N VAL A 117 -9.46 5.56 15.24
CA VAL A 117 -10.57 5.70 14.30
C VAL A 117 -10.67 4.43 13.48
N VAL A 118 -11.88 3.92 13.30
CA VAL A 118 -12.15 2.69 12.55
C VAL A 118 -13.00 3.01 11.32
N GLY A 119 -12.61 2.50 10.15
CA GLY A 119 -13.37 2.63 8.91
C GLY A 119 -12.50 2.99 7.70
N GLY A 120 -13.15 3.39 6.61
CA GLY A 120 -12.46 3.68 5.35
C GLY A 120 -12.10 2.43 4.54
N SER A 121 -11.28 2.62 3.52
CA SER A 121 -10.71 1.53 2.72
C SER A 121 -9.71 0.73 3.55
N ASP A 122 -9.55 -0.57 3.29
CA ASP A 122 -8.48 -1.33 3.95
C ASP A 122 -7.11 -0.81 3.48
N ALA A 123 -6.38 -0.12 4.35
CA ALA A 123 -5.04 0.40 4.04
C ALA A 123 -3.92 -0.65 4.28
N GLY A 124 -4.30 -1.90 4.55
CA GLY A 124 -3.41 -2.97 4.99
C GLY A 124 -3.49 -3.11 6.51
N GLU A 125 -2.34 -3.10 7.18
CA GLU A 125 -2.29 -3.04 8.64
C GLU A 125 -2.78 -1.66 9.13
N GLY A 126 -3.31 -1.55 10.35
CA GLY A 126 -3.67 -0.25 10.94
C GLY A 126 -2.49 0.73 10.95
N SER A 127 -2.76 2.04 11.07
CA SER A 127 -1.74 3.09 11.06
C SER A 127 -1.61 3.77 12.43
N LEU A 128 -0.37 4.02 12.84
CA LEU A 128 0.00 4.93 13.92
C LEU A 128 0.07 6.35 13.35
N GLY A 129 -0.82 7.22 13.82
CA GLY A 129 -0.92 8.61 13.37
C GLY A 129 -0.34 9.63 14.36
N ALA A 130 -0.55 10.91 14.06
CA ALA A 130 0.01 12.03 14.82
C ALA A 130 -0.37 12.04 16.32
N ASN A 131 -1.51 11.45 16.72
CA ASN A 131 -1.86 11.31 18.14
C ASN A 131 -0.83 10.50 18.96
N LEU A 132 -0.04 9.64 18.30
CA LEU A 132 1.03 8.86 18.92
C LEU A 132 2.43 9.22 18.42
N LEU A 133 2.56 9.87 17.26
CA LEU A 133 3.86 10.19 16.67
C LEU A 133 4.32 11.64 16.93
N ASP A 134 3.39 12.57 17.17
CA ASP A 134 3.70 14.01 17.19
C ASP A 134 3.84 14.60 18.60
N PHE A 135 3.74 13.79 19.66
CA PHE A 135 3.94 14.27 21.04
C PHE A 135 5.41 14.62 21.36
N ALA A 136 6.33 14.29 20.46
CA ALA A 136 7.78 14.44 20.59
C ALA A 136 8.41 14.88 19.26
N ASP A 137 9.68 15.26 19.28
CA ASP A 137 10.44 15.41 18.03
C ASP A 137 10.73 14.01 17.45
N LEU A 138 10.77 13.90 16.12
CA LEU A 138 10.82 12.61 15.43
C LEU A 138 12.05 12.51 14.53
N GLU A 139 12.86 11.48 14.71
CA GLU A 139 13.88 11.05 13.75
C GLU A 139 13.32 9.93 12.88
N ILE A 140 13.49 10.06 11.57
CA ILE A 140 13.12 9.07 10.55
C ILE A 140 14.40 8.66 9.82
N ASP A 141 14.82 7.42 10.03
CA ASP A 141 15.96 6.78 9.38
C ASP A 141 15.54 5.42 8.81
N LEU A 142 14.67 5.47 7.79
CA LEU A 142 14.14 4.28 7.14
C LEU A 142 15.25 3.45 6.47
N ALA A 143 16.35 4.09 6.07
CA ALA A 143 17.54 3.45 5.51
C ALA A 143 18.11 2.35 6.41
N HIS A 144 18.03 2.58 7.73
CA HIS A 144 18.53 1.67 8.75
C HIS A 144 17.39 1.06 9.57
N GLY A 145 16.14 1.17 9.08
CA GLY A 145 14.95 0.60 9.70
C GLY A 145 14.64 1.17 11.09
N LYS A 146 14.77 2.49 11.27
CA LYS A 146 14.61 3.13 12.59
C LYS A 146 13.74 4.38 12.51
N VAL A 147 12.86 4.53 13.49
CA VAL A 147 12.18 5.79 13.81
C VAL A 147 12.37 6.05 15.30
N THR A 148 12.90 7.20 15.70
CA THR A 148 13.20 7.50 17.11
C THR A 148 12.44 8.72 17.58
N LEU A 149 11.83 8.63 18.76
CA LEU A 149 11.13 9.74 19.42
C LEU A 149 12.05 10.43 20.43
N PHE A 150 12.14 11.75 20.37
CA PHE A 150 13.06 12.57 21.18
C PHE A 150 12.35 13.66 21.99
N LYS A 151 12.86 13.88 23.21
CA LYS A 151 12.60 15.07 24.01
C LYS A 151 13.83 15.98 23.98
N PRO A 152 13.80 17.07 23.19
CA PRO A 152 14.85 18.07 23.25
C PRO A 152 14.72 18.93 24.51
N ASP A 153 15.84 19.23 25.17
CA ASP A 153 15.92 20.19 26.26
C ASP A 153 17.06 21.17 26.03
N GLY A 154 16.80 22.48 26.20
CA GLY A 154 17.78 23.54 25.94
C GLY A 154 18.18 23.74 24.46
N CYS A 155 17.54 23.06 23.50
CA CYS A 155 18.04 22.97 22.12
C CYS A 155 17.63 24.10 21.17
N ARG A 156 16.92 25.14 21.60
CA ARG A 156 16.29 26.15 20.72
C ARG A 156 17.24 26.81 19.68
N LYS A 157 18.54 26.88 19.97
CA LYS A 157 19.56 27.49 19.09
C LYS A 157 20.54 26.46 18.49
N SER A 158 20.34 25.18 18.75
CA SER A 158 21.21 24.10 18.32
C SER A 158 20.63 23.41 17.11
N ALA A 159 21.45 23.15 16.09
CA ALA A 159 21.08 22.27 15.00
C ALA A 159 20.91 20.84 15.54
N LEU A 160 19.82 20.17 15.14
CA LEU A 160 19.49 18.82 15.60
C LEU A 160 19.88 17.72 14.60
N ALA A 161 20.68 18.05 13.59
CA ALA A 161 21.34 17.10 12.69
C ALA A 161 22.51 16.37 13.39
N TYR A 162 22.24 15.75 14.54
CA TYR A 162 23.27 15.26 15.47
C TYR A 162 24.08 14.06 14.95
N TRP A 163 23.59 13.38 13.91
CA TRP A 163 24.28 12.26 13.25
C TRP A 163 25.35 12.71 12.26
N VAL A 164 25.36 14.00 11.92
CA VAL A 164 26.30 14.59 10.94
C VAL A 164 27.62 14.85 11.64
N LYS A 165 28.70 14.33 11.06
CA LYS A 165 30.06 14.52 11.61
C LYS A 165 30.55 15.93 11.38
N ASP A 166 31.49 16.38 12.20
CA ASP A 166 32.12 17.69 12.04
C ASP A 166 32.71 17.85 10.63
N GLY A 167 32.21 18.84 9.89
CA GLY A 167 32.64 19.15 8.52
C GLY A 167 31.72 18.63 7.41
N ASP A 168 30.80 17.72 7.71
CA ASP A 168 29.76 17.28 6.77
C ASP A 168 28.59 18.28 6.74
N THR A 169 27.85 18.33 5.64
CA THR A 169 26.72 19.25 5.45
C THR A 169 25.38 18.56 5.68
N TYR A 170 24.40 19.34 6.13
CA TYR A 170 23.01 18.94 6.23
C TYR A 170 22.11 19.98 5.59
N ASN A 171 20.92 19.53 5.21
CA ASN A 171 19.86 20.38 4.70
C ASN A 171 18.89 20.78 5.81
N VAL A 172 18.27 21.95 5.63
CA VAL A 172 17.26 22.49 6.54
C VAL A 172 16.05 22.94 5.74
N ALA A 173 14.85 22.61 6.23
CA ALA A 173 13.61 23.22 5.77
C ALA A 173 12.83 23.80 6.98
N ASP A 174 12.02 24.81 6.71
CA ASP A 174 11.05 25.32 7.69
C ASP A 174 9.84 24.39 7.76
N LEU A 175 9.40 24.06 8.97
CA LEU A 175 8.16 23.33 9.22
C LEU A 175 7.01 24.30 9.47
N HIS A 176 5.90 24.09 8.79
CA HIS A 176 4.67 24.86 8.92
C HIS A 176 3.59 24.02 9.61
N PRO A 177 2.92 24.53 10.66
CA PRO A 177 1.80 23.82 11.29
C PRO A 177 0.58 23.82 10.37
N SER A 178 -0.32 22.84 10.51
CA SER A 178 -1.60 22.84 9.79
C SER A 178 -2.38 24.15 9.98
N TYR A 179 -3.25 24.48 9.03
CA TYR A 179 -4.19 25.60 9.19
C TYR A 179 -5.17 25.36 10.34
N ASN A 180 -5.47 24.09 10.64
CA ASN A 180 -6.27 23.68 11.78
C ASN A 180 -5.36 23.44 12.98
N LEU A 181 -5.57 24.15 14.10
CA LEU A 181 -4.74 24.02 15.30
C LEU A 181 -4.82 22.64 15.97
N ASN A 182 -5.87 21.86 15.68
CA ASN A 182 -6.01 20.48 16.16
C ASN A 182 -5.31 19.46 15.25
N ASP A 183 -4.81 19.90 14.10
CA ASP A 183 -4.05 19.09 13.18
C ASP A 183 -2.57 19.39 13.32
N ARG A 184 -1.83 18.38 13.81
CA ARG A 184 -0.42 18.54 14.13
C ARG A 184 0.53 17.96 13.09
N ARG A 185 0.01 17.58 11.93
CA ARG A 185 0.86 17.10 10.83
C ARG A 185 1.86 18.17 10.41
N SER A 186 3.04 17.72 9.98
CA SER A 186 4.16 18.59 9.62
C SER A 186 4.19 18.86 8.12
N PHE A 187 4.26 20.14 7.74
CA PHE A 187 4.30 20.57 6.34
C PHE A 187 5.60 21.31 6.04
N VAL A 188 6.08 21.21 4.81
CA VAL A 188 7.26 21.92 4.30
C VAL A 188 6.95 22.64 3.01
N ASP A 189 7.72 23.68 2.71
CA ASP A 189 7.70 24.33 1.41
C ASP A 189 8.55 23.56 0.41
N VAL A 190 7.98 23.35 -0.78
CA VAL A 190 8.67 22.78 -1.93
C VAL A 190 8.60 23.79 -3.07
N THR A 191 9.75 24.12 -3.66
CA THR A 191 9.83 25.03 -4.81
C THR A 191 10.03 24.25 -6.09
N ILE A 192 9.11 24.40 -7.05
CA ILE A 192 9.18 23.81 -8.39
C ILE A 192 9.06 24.93 -9.41
N ASN A 193 9.96 24.99 -10.39
CA ASN A 193 9.99 26.05 -11.42
C ASN A 193 9.92 27.48 -10.83
N GLY A 194 10.59 27.71 -9.69
CA GLY A 194 10.61 29.00 -9.00
C GLY A 194 9.33 29.37 -8.26
N LYS A 195 8.33 28.48 -8.19
CA LYS A 195 7.09 28.69 -7.43
C LYS A 195 7.00 27.73 -6.26
N THR A 196 6.61 28.26 -5.10
CA THR A 196 6.48 27.48 -3.87
C THR A 196 5.09 26.89 -3.73
N ILE A 197 5.05 25.62 -3.34
CA ILE A 197 3.86 24.86 -2.99
C ILE A 197 4.07 24.22 -1.61
N ARG A 198 2.96 23.86 -0.97
CA ARG A 198 2.98 23.25 0.37
C ARG A 198 2.94 21.73 0.27
N ALA A 199 3.91 21.05 0.85
CA ALA A 199 3.96 19.59 0.92
C ALA A 199 3.71 19.07 2.34
N LEU A 200 2.93 18.00 2.46
CA LEU A 200 2.77 17.22 3.68
C LEU A 200 3.88 16.16 3.76
N LEU A 201 4.51 15.99 4.93
CA LEU A 201 5.40 14.85 5.19
C LEU A 201 4.57 13.62 5.58
N ASP A 202 4.51 12.61 4.71
CA ASP A 202 3.59 11.48 4.86
C ASP A 202 4.30 10.13 4.65
N SER A 203 4.67 9.47 5.76
CA SER A 203 5.25 8.12 5.70
C SER A 203 4.22 7.02 5.41
N GLY A 204 2.91 7.33 5.40
CA GLY A 204 1.85 6.43 4.95
C GLY A 204 1.66 6.39 3.43
N ALA A 205 2.16 7.41 2.73
CA ALA A 205 2.17 7.49 1.28
C ALA A 205 3.42 6.83 0.69
N VAL A 206 3.24 5.74 -0.05
CA VAL A 206 4.35 4.98 -0.67
C VAL A 206 5.14 5.80 -1.70
N ALA A 207 4.51 6.79 -2.32
CA ALA A 207 5.10 7.62 -3.35
C ALA A 207 4.78 9.10 -3.12
N THR A 208 5.70 9.96 -3.52
CA THR A 208 5.52 11.39 -3.57
C THR A 208 4.53 11.78 -4.67
N LEU A 209 3.55 12.62 -4.33
CA LEU A 209 2.41 12.92 -5.18
C LEU A 209 2.11 14.42 -5.22
N LEU A 210 1.96 14.96 -6.43
CA LEU A 210 1.55 16.35 -6.68
C LEU A 210 0.11 16.37 -7.20
N ASP A 211 -0.71 17.30 -6.71
CA ASP A 211 -2.07 17.45 -7.25
C ASP A 211 -2.07 18.21 -8.60
N ARG A 212 -3.10 17.99 -9.42
CA ARG A 212 -3.19 18.60 -10.76
C ARG A 212 -3.26 20.13 -10.73
N ARG A 213 -3.89 20.72 -9.71
CA ARG A 213 -4.05 22.19 -9.61
C ARG A 213 -2.71 22.84 -9.28
N ALA A 214 -1.96 22.25 -8.37
CA ALA A 214 -0.61 22.64 -8.00
C ALA A 214 0.35 22.46 -9.18
N ALA A 215 0.30 21.31 -9.88
CA ALA A 215 1.08 21.07 -11.10
C ALA A 215 0.89 22.19 -12.13
N LYS A 216 -0.37 22.55 -12.44
CA LYS A 216 -0.67 23.68 -13.33
C LYS A 216 -0.13 25.00 -12.78
N ARG A 217 -0.25 25.25 -11.48
CA ARG A 217 0.24 26.48 -10.82
C ARG A 217 1.74 26.63 -10.96
N VAL A 218 2.50 25.54 -10.78
CA VAL A 218 3.96 25.49 -10.94
C VAL A 218 4.41 25.35 -12.40
N GLY A 219 3.49 25.36 -13.36
CA GLY A 219 3.81 25.36 -14.79
C GLY A 219 4.21 24.00 -15.36
N ILE A 220 3.77 22.91 -14.73
CA ILE A 220 3.93 21.55 -15.27
C ILE A 220 2.84 21.30 -16.34
N ASP A 221 3.27 20.92 -17.54
CA ASP A 221 2.40 20.50 -18.64
C ASP A 221 2.27 18.97 -18.69
N LEU A 222 1.06 18.45 -18.47
CA LEU A 222 0.75 17.02 -18.50
C LEU A 222 0.67 16.44 -19.92
N HIS A 223 0.77 17.28 -20.95
CA HIS A 223 0.87 16.86 -22.35
C HIS A 223 2.26 17.16 -22.94
N GLY A 224 3.20 17.57 -22.08
CA GLY A 224 4.57 17.90 -22.47
C GLY A 224 5.41 16.67 -22.86
N PRO A 225 6.61 16.91 -23.44
CA PRO A 225 7.53 15.84 -23.79
C PRO A 225 7.99 15.05 -22.56
N GLY A 226 8.10 13.73 -22.70
CA GLY A 226 8.54 12.84 -21.62
C GLY A 226 7.47 12.48 -20.58
N VAL A 227 6.27 13.09 -20.64
CA VAL A 227 5.16 12.70 -19.76
C VAL A 227 4.62 11.34 -20.18
N ARG A 228 4.49 10.43 -19.21
CA ARG A 228 3.96 9.08 -19.41
C ARG A 228 2.75 8.79 -18.51
N PRO A 229 1.78 7.98 -18.96
CA PRO A 229 0.69 7.55 -18.10
C PRO A 229 1.23 6.87 -16.84
N GLY A 230 0.72 7.28 -15.68
CA GLY A 230 0.93 6.61 -14.41
C GLY A 230 -0.19 5.63 -14.08
N GLY A 231 -0.08 4.97 -12.93
CA GLY A 231 -1.12 4.10 -12.39
C GLY A 231 -2.36 4.85 -11.90
N ARG A 232 -3.36 4.11 -11.40
CA ARG A 232 -4.48 4.73 -10.67
C ARG A 232 -4.09 4.95 -9.22
N ILE A 233 -4.26 6.17 -8.75
CA ILE A 233 -4.08 6.53 -7.34
C ILE A 233 -5.39 6.25 -6.60
N HIS A 234 -5.27 5.62 -5.45
CA HIS A 234 -6.38 5.36 -4.54
C HIS A 234 -5.93 5.68 -3.11
N GLY A 235 -6.90 5.77 -2.20
CA GLY A 235 -6.66 6.01 -0.79
C GLY A 235 -7.92 5.76 0.00
N LEU A 236 -8.06 6.43 1.15
CA LEU A 236 -9.26 6.33 1.98
C LEU A 236 -10.48 6.89 1.23
N GLY A 237 -11.50 6.05 1.05
CA GLY A 237 -12.76 6.37 0.38
C GLY A 237 -12.92 5.71 -0.99
N GLU A 238 -13.98 6.09 -1.70
CA GLU A 238 -14.46 5.40 -2.90
C GLU A 238 -13.73 5.80 -4.20
N LYS A 239 -13.12 6.98 -4.25
CA LYS A 239 -12.61 7.58 -5.49
C LYS A 239 -11.22 7.06 -5.84
N THR A 240 -10.98 6.92 -7.13
CA THR A 240 -9.65 6.65 -7.70
C THR A 240 -9.36 7.64 -8.80
N TYR A 241 -8.10 8.05 -8.91
CA TYR A 241 -7.65 9.11 -9.80
C TYR A 241 -6.62 8.59 -10.79
N GLN A 242 -6.68 9.06 -12.03
CA GLN A 242 -5.61 8.82 -12.99
C GLN A 242 -4.36 9.57 -12.53
N SER A 243 -3.17 9.08 -12.87
CA SER A 243 -1.93 9.83 -12.69
C SER A 243 -1.07 9.86 -13.94
N TRP A 244 -0.07 10.74 -13.91
CA TRP A 244 0.98 10.89 -14.91
C TRP A 244 2.33 10.98 -14.21
N ILE A 245 3.35 10.40 -14.82
CA ILE A 245 4.73 10.58 -14.39
C ILE A 245 5.34 11.64 -15.28
N VAL A 246 5.88 12.68 -14.65
CA VAL A 246 6.30 13.91 -15.30
C VAL A 246 7.76 14.21 -15.00
N PRO A 247 8.61 14.46 -16.01
CA PRO A 247 9.98 14.90 -15.77
C PRO A 247 10.00 16.30 -15.13
N ILE A 248 10.88 16.48 -14.15
CA ILE A 248 11.11 17.72 -13.43
C ILE A 248 12.59 18.06 -13.49
N ASP A 249 12.91 19.18 -14.13
CA ASP A 249 14.30 19.64 -14.29
C ASP A 249 14.96 19.93 -12.94
N LYS A 250 14.23 20.62 -12.06
CA LYS A 250 14.71 20.98 -10.73
C LYS A 250 13.55 21.26 -9.78
N PHE A 251 13.70 20.82 -8.54
CA PHE A 251 12.91 21.28 -7.41
C PHE A 251 13.77 21.43 -6.15
N SER A 252 13.25 22.10 -5.15
CA SER A 252 13.95 22.31 -3.88
C SER A 252 13.03 22.03 -2.69
N VAL A 253 13.58 21.40 -1.66
CA VAL A 253 12.94 21.20 -0.34
C VAL A 253 13.85 21.87 0.68
N GLY A 254 13.42 23.00 1.24
CA GLY A 254 14.30 23.82 2.07
C GLY A 254 15.60 24.19 1.35
N THR A 255 16.75 23.87 1.94
CA THR A 255 18.07 24.12 1.34
C THR A 255 18.51 23.07 0.33
N GLU A 256 17.82 21.93 0.25
CA GLU A 256 18.17 20.90 -0.74
C GLU A 256 17.63 21.28 -2.11
N THR A 257 18.44 21.06 -3.15
CA THR A 257 18.02 21.16 -4.54
C THR A 257 18.27 19.83 -5.24
N ILE A 258 17.21 19.27 -5.83
CA ILE A 258 17.25 18.04 -6.60
C ILE A 258 17.01 18.38 -8.07
N GLN A 259 17.77 17.76 -8.96
CA GLN A 259 17.72 17.97 -10.41
C GLN A 259 17.40 16.66 -11.12
N HIS A 260 16.82 16.76 -12.32
CA HIS A 260 16.57 15.64 -13.23
C HIS A 260 15.80 14.47 -12.58
N SER A 261 14.70 14.79 -11.91
CA SER A 261 13.83 13.80 -11.27
C SER A 261 12.53 13.61 -12.07
N GLU A 262 11.70 12.67 -11.63
CA GLU A 262 10.33 12.50 -12.11
C GLU A 262 9.37 12.65 -10.93
N MET A 263 8.21 13.26 -11.13
CA MET A 263 7.16 13.35 -10.11
C MET A 263 5.86 12.73 -10.60
N LEU A 264 5.11 12.13 -9.68
CA LEU A 264 3.77 11.65 -9.94
C LEU A 264 2.76 12.79 -9.77
N VAL A 265 1.97 13.06 -10.80
CA VAL A 265 0.90 14.05 -10.78
C VAL A 265 -0.44 13.33 -10.85
N MET A 266 -1.30 13.55 -9.86
CA MET A 266 -2.63 12.97 -9.78
C MET A 266 -3.69 13.89 -10.39
N ASP A 267 -4.65 13.33 -11.14
CA ASP A 267 -5.84 14.03 -11.63
C ASP A 267 -6.89 14.33 -10.55
N GLY A 268 -6.44 14.82 -9.39
CA GLY A 268 -7.27 14.99 -8.21
C GLY A 268 -6.74 16.10 -7.30
N ASN A 269 -7.17 16.05 -6.04
CA ASN A 269 -6.67 16.89 -4.95
C ASN A 269 -6.72 16.10 -3.63
N PHE A 270 -6.06 16.60 -2.59
CA PHE A 270 -5.99 15.97 -1.26
C PHE A 270 -7.22 16.22 -0.37
N GLY A 271 -8.35 16.64 -0.95
CA GLY A 271 -9.63 16.79 -0.26
C GLY A 271 -9.78 18.11 0.50
N ASP A 272 -9.04 18.30 1.59
CA ASP A 272 -9.20 19.45 2.51
C ASP A 272 -8.45 20.72 2.05
N GLY A 273 -7.61 20.59 1.01
CA GLY A 273 -6.79 21.68 0.48
C GLY A 273 -5.69 22.16 1.43
N SER A 274 -5.35 21.37 2.46
CA SER A 274 -4.29 21.69 3.41
C SER A 274 -2.89 21.60 2.82
N ASN A 275 -2.71 20.80 1.77
CA ASN A 275 -1.48 20.62 1.03
C ASN A 275 -1.72 20.53 -0.49
N ASP A 276 -0.68 20.92 -1.23
CA ASP A 276 -0.59 20.83 -2.69
C ASP A 276 0.13 19.56 -3.15
N MET A 277 0.98 19.01 -2.26
CA MET A 277 1.88 17.89 -2.51
C MET A 277 1.99 16.99 -1.27
N ILE A 278 2.34 15.72 -1.47
CA ILE A 278 2.79 14.80 -0.43
C ILE A 278 4.24 14.42 -0.72
N LEU A 279 5.13 14.54 0.27
CA LEU A 279 6.45 13.91 0.26
C LEU A 279 6.34 12.56 0.97
N GLY A 280 6.42 11.50 0.18
CA GLY A 280 6.17 10.12 0.60
C GLY A 280 7.40 9.39 1.13
N VAL A 281 7.23 8.08 1.33
CA VAL A 281 8.28 7.15 1.75
C VAL A 281 9.44 7.12 0.76
N ASP A 282 9.20 7.30 -0.53
CA ASP A 282 10.25 7.40 -1.54
C ASP A 282 11.24 8.55 -1.28
N PHE A 283 10.76 9.70 -0.77
CA PHE A 283 11.61 10.79 -0.29
C PHE A 283 12.27 10.41 1.03
N MET A 284 11.51 9.89 2.00
CA MET A 284 12.03 9.58 3.33
C MET A 284 13.05 8.45 3.34
N LEU A 285 12.93 7.47 2.44
CA LEU A 285 13.93 6.41 2.26
C LEU A 285 15.23 6.99 1.72
N ALA A 286 15.19 8.00 0.88
CA ALA A 286 16.39 8.63 0.33
C ALA A 286 17.11 9.55 1.35
N HIS A 287 16.54 9.77 2.54
CA HIS A 287 17.06 10.74 3.51
C HIS A 287 17.13 10.20 4.96
N HIS A 288 18.04 10.75 5.76
CA HIS A 288 17.97 10.71 7.21
C HIS A 288 17.34 12.01 7.66
N MET A 289 16.24 11.97 8.39
CA MET A 289 15.46 13.16 8.72
C MET A 289 15.24 13.30 10.23
N TYR A 290 15.22 14.53 10.71
CA TYR A 290 14.80 14.90 12.05
C TYR A 290 13.78 16.04 11.96
N ILE A 291 12.53 15.70 12.27
CA ILE A 291 11.39 16.60 12.36
C ILE A 291 11.41 17.24 13.75
N ALA A 292 12.06 18.40 13.85
CA ALA A 292 12.16 19.20 15.07
C ALA A 292 10.91 20.08 15.23
N ASN A 293 9.78 19.47 15.59
CA ASN A 293 8.54 20.20 15.88
C ASN A 293 8.75 21.27 16.96
N SER A 294 9.61 20.99 17.95
CA SER A 294 10.04 21.92 19.00
C SER A 294 10.70 23.22 18.46
N GLN A 295 11.32 23.16 17.28
CA GLN A 295 12.01 24.28 16.63
C GLN A 295 11.31 24.78 15.37
N ARG A 296 10.29 24.05 14.88
CA ARG A 296 9.69 24.23 13.55
C ARG A 296 10.72 24.11 12.42
N LYS A 297 11.62 23.13 12.54
CA LYS A 297 12.68 22.87 11.56
C LYS A 297 12.71 21.40 11.18
N LEU A 298 12.98 21.13 9.92
CA LEU A 298 13.33 19.81 9.42
C LEU A 298 14.83 19.83 9.13
N TYR A 299 15.59 18.95 9.77
CA TYR A 299 16.99 18.71 9.49
C TYR A 299 17.14 17.39 8.75
N PHE A 300 17.92 17.33 7.68
CA PHE A 300 18.03 16.10 6.92
C PHE A 300 19.31 15.99 6.09
N THR A 301 19.75 14.76 5.83
CA THR A 301 20.87 14.44 4.93
C THR A 301 20.41 13.45 3.87
N TYR A 302 21.02 13.51 2.69
CA TYR A 302 20.78 12.55 1.62
C TYR A 302 21.57 11.26 1.88
N ASN A 303 20.86 10.13 1.95
CA ASN A 303 21.39 8.80 2.29
C ASN A 303 21.63 7.91 1.07
N GLY A 304 21.53 8.45 -0.15
CA GLY A 304 21.65 7.69 -1.40
C GLY A 304 20.33 7.10 -1.90
N GLY A 305 20.38 6.54 -3.10
CA GLY A 305 19.21 6.04 -3.82
C GLY A 305 18.46 7.13 -4.59
N ARG A 306 17.55 6.73 -5.48
CA ARG A 306 16.81 7.70 -6.31
C ARG A 306 15.76 8.44 -5.48
N VAL A 307 15.76 9.78 -5.56
CA VAL A 307 14.63 10.57 -5.02
C VAL A 307 13.45 10.46 -5.98
N PHE A 308 12.36 9.89 -5.46
CA PHE A 308 11.16 9.43 -6.19
C PHE A 308 11.41 8.21 -7.08
N SER A 309 11.01 7.05 -6.56
CA SER A 309 11.06 5.78 -7.29
C SER A 309 9.69 5.49 -7.89
N LEU A 310 9.49 5.93 -9.14
CA LEU A 310 8.19 5.89 -9.84
C LEU A 310 8.07 4.75 -10.87
N ASP A 311 9.07 3.87 -10.95
CA ASP A 311 9.04 2.73 -11.85
C ASP A 311 8.77 1.44 -11.09
N THR A 312 7.50 1.03 -11.10
CA THR A 312 7.07 -0.28 -10.58
C THR A 312 7.44 -1.44 -11.50
N THR A 313 7.90 -1.15 -12.72
CA THR A 313 8.28 -2.15 -13.74
C THR A 313 9.78 -2.41 -13.84
N SER A 314 10.63 -1.60 -13.20
CA SER A 314 12.09 -1.79 -13.20
C SER A 314 12.70 -1.85 -11.80
N ILE A 315 12.19 -2.78 -10.98
CA ILE A 315 12.95 -3.28 -9.84
C ILE A 315 14.18 -4.03 -10.39
N GLY A 316 15.28 -3.31 -10.64
CA GLY A 316 16.55 -3.88 -11.13
C GLY A 316 17.40 -3.05 -12.09
N ALA A 317 17.02 -1.81 -12.47
CA ALA A 317 17.75 -1.07 -13.51
C ALA A 317 18.73 0.02 -13.03
N HIS A 318 18.81 0.31 -11.73
CA HIS A 318 19.62 1.43 -11.24
C HIS A 318 20.50 1.05 -10.05
N GLU A 319 21.69 0.53 -10.33
CA GLU A 319 22.80 0.62 -9.40
C GLU A 319 23.24 2.09 -9.35
N SER A 320 23.20 2.70 -8.16
CA SER A 320 23.96 3.91 -7.89
C SER A 320 24.97 3.66 -6.76
N ALA A 321 26.11 4.33 -6.89
CA ALA A 321 27.27 4.18 -6.04
C ALA A 321 26.92 4.42 -4.56
N ALA A 322 27.60 3.66 -3.70
CA ALA A 322 27.47 3.72 -2.25
C ALA A 322 27.44 5.16 -1.72
N ALA A 323 26.34 5.53 -1.08
CA ALA A 323 26.29 6.73 -0.25
C ALA A 323 27.03 6.46 1.06
N ASN A 324 28.03 7.30 1.34
CA ASN A 324 28.69 7.37 2.64
C ASN A 324 27.79 8.14 3.63
N GLY A 325 26.66 7.55 4.01
CA GLY A 325 25.83 8.05 5.11
C GLY A 325 26.39 7.54 6.44
N ALA A 326 26.68 8.43 7.39
CA ALA A 326 27.25 8.12 8.70
C ALA A 326 26.25 7.44 9.68
N GLY A 327 25.48 6.46 9.22
CA GLY A 327 24.82 5.49 10.08
C GLY A 327 25.81 4.38 10.44
N GLY A 328 25.88 3.99 11.71
CA GLY A 328 26.83 2.96 12.16
C GLY A 328 26.69 1.66 11.35
N GLU A 329 27.82 1.03 10.99
CA GLU A 329 27.82 -0.24 10.26
C GLU A 329 26.89 -1.26 10.94
N PRO A 330 26.03 -2.00 10.21
CA PRO A 330 25.16 -3.02 10.78
C PRO A 330 25.99 -4.06 11.51
N LYS A 331 25.55 -4.45 12.72
CA LYS A 331 26.32 -5.37 13.59
C LYS A 331 25.57 -6.64 13.93
N THR A 332 24.24 -6.61 13.85
CA THR A 332 23.36 -7.73 14.22
C THR A 332 22.63 -8.28 13.00
N ALA A 333 22.13 -9.51 13.10
CA ALA A 333 21.28 -10.10 12.06
C ALA A 333 20.10 -9.17 11.73
N THR A 334 19.44 -8.62 12.76
CA THR A 334 18.33 -7.66 12.62
C THR A 334 18.75 -6.37 11.90
N ASP A 335 19.90 -5.76 12.23
CA ASP A 335 20.34 -4.55 11.53
C ASP A 335 20.55 -4.81 10.03
N TYR A 336 21.14 -5.96 9.67
CA TYR A 336 21.28 -6.37 8.28
C TYR A 336 19.92 -6.61 7.62
N ALA A 337 19.01 -7.33 8.27
CA ALA A 337 17.67 -7.60 7.75
C ALA A 337 16.89 -6.31 7.47
N LEU A 338 16.86 -5.38 8.43
CA LEU A 338 16.14 -4.12 8.30
C LEU A 338 16.73 -3.24 7.19
N ARG A 339 18.07 -3.16 7.08
CA ARG A 339 18.73 -2.45 5.98
C ARG A 339 18.44 -3.09 4.62
N GLY A 340 18.44 -4.43 4.55
CA GLY A 340 18.12 -5.16 3.34
C GLY A 340 16.67 -4.94 2.89
N GLN A 341 15.72 -4.87 3.83
CA GLN A 341 14.33 -4.50 3.55
C GLN A 341 14.21 -3.07 3.01
N ALA A 342 14.92 -2.10 3.61
CA ALA A 342 14.95 -0.73 3.12
C ALA A 342 15.54 -0.61 1.72
N ARG A 343 16.62 -1.35 1.44
CA ARG A 343 17.23 -1.44 0.10
C ARG A 343 16.32 -2.10 -0.92
N LEU A 344 15.58 -3.14 -0.52
CA LEU A 344 14.55 -3.74 -1.36
C LEU A 344 13.45 -2.73 -1.70
N ALA A 345 12.97 -1.96 -0.72
CA ALA A 345 11.98 -0.91 -0.94
C ALA A 345 12.48 0.21 -1.86
N ARG A 346 13.80 0.44 -1.93
CA ARG A 346 14.44 1.35 -2.90
C ARG A 346 14.75 0.72 -4.27
N GLY A 347 14.48 -0.57 -4.45
CA GLY A 347 14.80 -1.31 -5.67
C GLY A 347 16.28 -1.73 -5.81
N GLU A 348 17.09 -1.58 -4.76
CA GLU A 348 18.51 -1.97 -4.72
C GLU A 348 18.66 -3.49 -4.49
N LEU A 349 18.16 -4.32 -5.42
CA LEU A 349 18.01 -5.76 -5.25
C LEU A 349 19.30 -6.49 -4.86
N ALA A 350 20.44 -6.14 -5.48
CA ALA A 350 21.72 -6.79 -5.19
C ALA A 350 22.22 -6.48 -3.78
N ASN A 351 22.13 -5.21 -3.36
CA ASN A 351 22.51 -4.78 -2.02
C ASN A 351 21.57 -5.38 -0.96
N ALA A 352 20.26 -5.42 -1.27
CA ALA A 352 19.26 -6.05 -0.41
C ALA A 352 19.54 -7.55 -0.23
N LEU A 353 19.86 -8.27 -1.31
CA LEU A 353 20.21 -9.69 -1.25
C LEU A 353 21.44 -9.93 -0.37
N ALA A 354 22.50 -9.15 -0.57
CA ALA A 354 23.73 -9.27 0.22
C ALA A 354 23.50 -9.04 1.73
N ASP A 355 22.62 -8.09 2.06
CA ASP A 355 22.23 -7.83 3.45
C ASP A 355 21.40 -8.97 4.04
N LEU A 356 20.42 -9.50 3.30
CA LEU A 356 19.63 -10.64 3.77
C LEU A 356 20.47 -11.91 3.91
N ASP A 357 21.43 -12.14 3.01
CA ASP A 357 22.38 -13.26 3.13
C ASP A 357 23.27 -13.11 4.37
N ALA A 358 23.67 -11.87 4.71
CA ALA A 358 24.39 -11.60 5.96
C ALA A 358 23.50 -11.84 7.19
N ALA A 359 22.24 -11.39 7.16
CA ALA A 359 21.28 -11.60 8.23
C ALA A 359 21.05 -13.11 8.47
N ILE A 360 20.73 -13.87 7.43
CA ILE A 360 20.47 -15.32 7.50
C ILE A 360 21.71 -16.11 7.94
N ARG A 361 22.91 -15.67 7.54
CA ARG A 361 24.16 -16.30 8.01
C ARG A 361 24.38 -16.09 9.50
N LEU A 362 23.99 -14.93 10.04
CA LEU A 362 24.11 -14.61 11.46
C LEU A 362 22.98 -15.26 12.29
N ASP A 363 21.76 -15.31 11.75
CA ASP A 363 20.62 -15.99 12.34
C ASP A 363 19.85 -16.81 11.26
N PRO A 364 20.14 -18.11 11.12
CA PRO A 364 19.47 -18.95 10.13
C PRO A 364 18.04 -19.35 10.53
N SER A 365 17.59 -18.99 11.73
CA SER A 365 16.29 -19.38 12.29
C SER A 365 15.16 -18.37 12.06
N SER A 366 15.48 -17.22 11.47
CA SER A 366 14.51 -16.18 11.12
C SER A 366 13.67 -16.56 9.90
N ALA A 367 12.40 -16.93 10.11
CA ALA A 367 11.47 -17.26 9.03
C ALA A 367 11.22 -16.07 8.09
N ASP A 368 11.15 -14.86 8.65
CA ASP A 368 10.89 -13.64 7.89
C ASP A 368 12.06 -13.27 6.97
N ASP A 369 13.30 -13.50 7.38
CA ASP A 369 14.47 -13.23 6.53
C ASP A 369 14.50 -14.13 5.30
N HIS A 370 14.17 -15.43 5.45
CA HIS A 370 13.99 -16.34 4.31
C HIS A 370 12.84 -15.88 3.40
N LEU A 371 11.71 -15.47 3.95
CA LEU A 371 10.59 -14.91 3.18
C LEU A 371 10.99 -13.65 2.39
N ILE A 372 11.72 -12.72 3.01
CA ILE A 372 12.17 -11.49 2.36
C ILE A 372 13.17 -11.82 1.26
N ARG A 373 14.12 -12.73 1.49
CA ARG A 373 15.04 -13.19 0.45
C ARG A 373 14.31 -13.85 -0.71
N ALA A 374 13.29 -14.67 -0.46
CA ALA A 374 12.43 -15.23 -1.51
C ALA A 374 11.78 -14.14 -2.39
N ARG A 375 11.32 -13.02 -1.81
CA ARG A 375 10.78 -11.89 -2.58
C ARG A 375 11.85 -11.25 -3.48
N ILE A 376 13.06 -11.06 -2.96
CA ILE A 376 14.20 -10.53 -3.72
C ILE A 376 14.54 -11.47 -4.89
N LEU A 377 14.63 -12.78 -4.63
CA LEU A 377 14.90 -13.80 -5.65
C LEU A 377 13.83 -13.83 -6.73
N LEU A 378 12.55 -13.67 -6.37
CA LEU A 378 11.46 -13.55 -7.35
C LEU A 378 11.59 -12.30 -8.21
N ALA A 379 11.95 -11.15 -7.64
CA ALA A 379 12.22 -9.93 -8.39
C ALA A 379 13.41 -10.11 -9.36
N GLN A 380 14.42 -10.88 -8.97
CA GLN A 380 15.56 -11.26 -9.81
C GLN A 380 15.27 -12.43 -10.76
N LYS A 381 14.02 -12.91 -10.86
CA LYS A 381 13.59 -14.02 -11.72
C LYS A 381 14.24 -15.37 -11.39
N HIS A 382 14.51 -15.63 -10.11
CA HIS A 382 14.99 -16.92 -9.58
C HIS A 382 13.90 -17.66 -8.78
N PRO A 383 12.82 -18.17 -9.43
CA PRO A 383 11.67 -18.75 -8.74
C PRO A 383 11.96 -20.08 -8.03
N ASP A 384 12.96 -20.84 -8.45
CA ASP A 384 13.30 -22.12 -7.81
C ASP A 384 13.98 -21.89 -6.46
N ALA A 385 15.00 -21.04 -6.41
CA ALA A 385 15.63 -20.62 -5.15
C ALA A 385 14.63 -19.94 -4.20
N ALA A 386 13.72 -19.11 -4.73
CA ALA A 386 12.65 -18.54 -3.91
C ALA A 386 11.71 -19.59 -3.32
N MET A 387 11.45 -20.70 -4.01
CA MET A 387 10.65 -21.81 -3.46
C MET A 387 11.36 -22.47 -2.28
N GLU A 388 12.68 -22.69 -2.38
CA GLU A 388 13.48 -23.27 -1.30
C GLU A 388 13.46 -22.40 -0.04
N ASP A 389 13.59 -21.07 -0.21
CA ASP A 389 13.48 -20.11 0.89
C ASP A 389 12.08 -20.09 1.51
N LEU A 390 11.02 -20.18 0.69
CA LEU A 390 9.65 -20.26 1.20
C LEU A 390 9.39 -21.56 1.96
N ASP A 391 9.93 -22.68 1.49
CA ASP A 391 9.86 -23.95 2.20
C ASP A 391 10.64 -23.88 3.51
N LYS A 392 11.80 -23.21 3.53
CA LYS A 392 12.56 -22.98 4.76
C LYS A 392 11.81 -22.07 5.73
N ALA A 393 11.27 -20.94 5.27
CA ALA A 393 10.47 -20.02 6.08
C ALA A 393 9.29 -20.75 6.73
N LEU A 394 8.56 -21.57 5.96
CA LEU A 394 7.39 -22.31 6.45
C LEU A 394 7.76 -23.53 7.30
N SER A 395 9.00 -24.02 7.24
CA SER A 395 9.52 -25.01 8.19
C SER A 395 9.82 -24.39 9.57
N LEU A 396 10.17 -23.10 9.60
CA LEU A 396 10.50 -22.34 10.81
C LEU A 396 9.22 -21.76 11.44
N ASP A 397 8.34 -21.18 10.62
CA ASP A 397 7.02 -20.70 11.02
C ASP A 397 5.94 -21.19 10.04
N PRO A 398 5.28 -22.33 10.34
CA PRO A 398 4.19 -22.86 9.52
C PRO A 398 2.96 -21.94 9.43
N LYS A 399 2.87 -20.90 10.27
CA LYS A 399 1.76 -19.94 10.31
C LYS A 399 2.13 -18.60 9.67
N ASN A 400 3.28 -18.50 9.00
CA ASN A 400 3.64 -17.29 8.28
C ASN A 400 2.71 -17.09 7.06
N LEU A 401 1.66 -16.27 7.25
CA LEU A 401 0.64 -16.03 6.24
C LEU A 401 1.23 -15.51 4.92
N ALA A 402 2.20 -14.60 5.00
CA ALA A 402 2.82 -14.03 3.81
C ALA A 402 3.63 -15.07 3.02
N ALA A 403 4.34 -15.97 3.69
CA ALA A 403 5.05 -17.06 3.03
C ALA A 403 4.10 -18.09 2.41
N LEU A 404 3.00 -18.44 3.09
CA LEU A 404 1.96 -19.32 2.53
C LEU A 404 1.37 -18.74 1.23
N LEU A 405 1.02 -17.45 1.24
CA LEU A 405 0.44 -16.77 0.08
C LEU A 405 1.42 -16.66 -1.09
N LEU A 406 2.69 -16.33 -0.80
CA LEU A 406 3.71 -16.22 -1.84
C LEU A 406 4.02 -17.59 -2.46
N ARG A 407 4.07 -18.64 -1.64
CA ARG A 407 4.26 -20.02 -2.11
C ARG A 407 3.07 -20.52 -2.91
N ALA A 408 1.83 -20.28 -2.47
CA ALA A 408 0.63 -20.63 -3.20
C ALA A 408 0.59 -19.97 -4.60
N SER A 409 0.93 -18.68 -4.67
CA SER A 409 1.03 -17.94 -5.93
C SER A 409 2.09 -18.54 -6.87
N LEU A 410 3.25 -18.93 -6.33
CA LEU A 410 4.32 -19.56 -7.12
C LEU A 410 3.96 -20.98 -7.59
N ARG A 411 3.32 -21.79 -6.72
CA ARG A 411 2.79 -23.11 -7.07
C ARG A 411 1.73 -23.02 -8.16
N HIS A 412 0.83 -22.05 -8.09
CA HIS A 412 -0.13 -21.76 -9.15
C HIS A 412 0.57 -21.48 -10.49
N ARG A 413 1.61 -20.62 -10.52
CA ARG A 413 2.40 -20.36 -11.73
C ARG A 413 3.09 -21.61 -12.27
N LYS A 414 3.55 -22.50 -11.38
CA LYS A 414 4.11 -23.82 -11.72
C LYS A 414 3.06 -24.88 -12.06
N LYS A 415 1.77 -24.51 -12.15
CA LYS A 415 0.62 -25.38 -12.42
C LYS A 415 0.38 -26.46 -11.35
N ASP A 416 0.93 -26.28 -10.16
CA ASP A 416 0.64 -27.09 -8.97
C ASP A 416 -0.56 -26.52 -8.23
N ALA A 417 -1.75 -26.77 -8.76
CA ALA A 417 -3.00 -26.31 -8.16
C ALA A 417 -3.26 -26.97 -6.79
N ALA A 418 -2.89 -28.24 -6.62
CA ALA A 418 -3.14 -28.99 -5.38
C ALA A 418 -2.27 -28.45 -4.23
N GLY A 419 -0.99 -28.22 -4.46
CA GLY A 419 -0.11 -27.62 -3.47
C GLY A 419 -0.47 -26.16 -3.17
N ALA A 420 -0.95 -25.40 -4.16
CA ALA A 420 -1.49 -24.06 -3.93
C ALA A 420 -2.74 -24.10 -3.04
N ALA A 421 -3.71 -24.99 -3.32
CA ALA A 421 -4.91 -25.15 -2.49
C ALA A 421 -4.57 -25.52 -1.04
N ALA A 422 -3.58 -26.39 -0.83
CA ALA A 422 -3.13 -26.76 0.51
C ALA A 422 -2.62 -25.55 1.31
N ASP A 423 -1.79 -24.70 0.69
CA ASP A 423 -1.28 -23.48 1.32
C ASP A 423 -2.41 -22.47 1.60
N LEU A 424 -3.33 -22.29 0.65
CA LEU A 424 -4.49 -21.41 0.80
C LEU A 424 -5.42 -21.86 1.92
N ALA A 425 -5.62 -23.17 2.10
CA ALA A 425 -6.45 -23.71 3.17
C ALA A 425 -5.88 -23.42 4.57
N VAL A 426 -4.55 -23.32 4.70
CA VAL A 426 -3.90 -22.87 5.93
C VAL A 426 -4.00 -21.35 6.06
N ALA A 427 -3.66 -20.61 4.99
CA ALA A 427 -3.71 -19.15 4.97
C ALA A 427 -5.10 -18.59 5.32
N GLN A 428 -6.16 -19.22 4.82
CA GLN A 428 -7.55 -18.83 5.08
C GLN A 428 -7.91 -18.88 6.57
N LYS A 429 -7.32 -19.79 7.34
CA LYS A 429 -7.57 -19.89 8.79
C LYS A 429 -6.84 -18.82 9.60
N LEU A 430 -5.83 -18.20 9.00
CA LEU A 430 -4.96 -17.21 9.63
C LEU A 430 -5.34 -15.77 9.23
N ALA A 431 -5.82 -15.59 7.99
CA ALA A 431 -6.23 -14.29 7.51
C ALA A 431 -7.52 -13.82 8.21
N PRO A 432 -7.56 -12.59 8.74
CA PRO A 432 -8.78 -12.04 9.31
C PRO A 432 -9.91 -12.00 8.29
N ALA A 433 -11.12 -12.35 8.73
CA ALA A 433 -12.29 -12.29 7.88
C ALA A 433 -12.50 -10.85 7.37
N GLY A 434 -12.74 -10.71 6.07
CA GLY A 434 -12.95 -9.42 5.43
C GLY A 434 -11.69 -8.57 5.22
N SER A 435 -10.49 -9.03 5.58
CA SER A 435 -9.23 -8.34 5.27
C SER A 435 -8.85 -8.41 3.79
N MET A 436 -7.96 -7.53 3.34
CA MET A 436 -7.34 -7.62 2.00
C MET A 436 -6.63 -8.96 1.75
N GLN A 437 -6.02 -9.55 2.77
CA GLN A 437 -5.39 -10.87 2.68
C GLN A 437 -6.45 -11.95 2.40
N SER A 438 -7.61 -11.89 3.08
CA SER A 438 -8.75 -12.78 2.83
C SER A 438 -9.27 -12.65 1.39
N ARG A 439 -9.34 -11.42 0.86
CA ARG A 439 -9.69 -11.19 -0.54
C ARG A 439 -8.65 -11.75 -1.51
N TYR A 440 -7.36 -11.55 -1.23
CA TYR A 440 -6.28 -12.11 -2.06
C TYR A 440 -6.31 -13.65 -2.11
N ILE A 441 -6.61 -14.30 -0.97
CA ILE A 441 -6.86 -15.75 -0.90
C ILE A 441 -8.03 -16.14 -1.81
N ALA A 442 -9.13 -15.37 -1.80
CA ALA A 442 -10.26 -15.60 -2.69
C ALA A 442 -9.86 -15.53 -4.17
N SER A 443 -9.07 -14.51 -4.55
CA SER A 443 -8.55 -14.37 -5.91
C SER A 443 -7.70 -15.58 -6.33
N LEU A 444 -6.85 -16.08 -5.43
CA LEU A 444 -6.03 -17.26 -5.69
C LEU A 444 -6.88 -18.53 -5.80
N TYR A 445 -7.91 -18.72 -4.97
CA TYR A 445 -8.86 -19.82 -5.11
C TYR A 445 -9.56 -19.82 -6.47
N VAL A 446 -10.02 -18.65 -6.94
CA VAL A 446 -10.57 -18.51 -8.29
C VAL A 446 -9.53 -18.91 -9.35
N ALA A 447 -8.28 -18.45 -9.22
CA ALA A 447 -7.22 -18.71 -10.17
C ALA A 447 -6.82 -20.19 -10.26
N ILE A 448 -6.82 -20.93 -9.14
CA ILE A 448 -6.54 -22.38 -9.14
C ILE A 448 -7.74 -23.24 -9.53
N GLY A 449 -8.91 -22.63 -9.76
CA GLY A 449 -10.12 -23.31 -10.20
C GLY A 449 -11.00 -23.85 -9.07
N GLU A 450 -10.90 -23.26 -7.87
CA GLU A 450 -11.73 -23.57 -6.71
C GLU A 450 -12.62 -22.37 -6.31
N PRO A 451 -13.46 -21.86 -7.22
CA PRO A 451 -14.23 -20.63 -6.98
C PRO A 451 -15.23 -20.75 -5.82
N ALA A 452 -15.69 -21.96 -5.48
CA ALA A 452 -16.57 -22.16 -4.33
C ALA A 452 -15.92 -21.77 -2.99
N ASN A 453 -14.60 -21.96 -2.86
CA ASN A 453 -13.85 -21.57 -1.65
C ASN A 453 -13.65 -20.05 -1.57
N ALA A 454 -13.73 -19.34 -2.70
CA ALA A 454 -13.58 -17.89 -2.77
C ALA A 454 -14.84 -17.12 -2.33
N VAL A 455 -16.04 -17.64 -2.64
CA VAL A 455 -17.32 -16.95 -2.36
C VAL A 455 -17.48 -16.48 -0.91
N PRO A 456 -17.30 -17.33 0.14
CA PRO A 456 -17.48 -16.88 1.53
C PRO A 456 -16.46 -15.81 1.95
N LEU A 457 -15.26 -15.83 1.39
CA LEU A 457 -14.22 -14.84 1.67
C LEU A 457 -14.58 -13.47 1.06
N LEU A 458 -15.14 -13.48 -0.16
CA LEU A 458 -15.63 -12.28 -0.83
C LEU A 458 -16.88 -11.73 -0.14
N ASP A 459 -17.77 -12.60 0.35
CA ASP A 459 -18.94 -12.20 1.14
C ASP A 459 -18.53 -11.43 2.42
N ALA A 460 -17.58 -11.98 3.17
CA ALA A 460 -17.05 -11.34 4.37
C ALA A 460 -16.40 -9.98 4.07
N TRP A 461 -15.60 -9.90 2.99
CA TRP A 461 -14.96 -8.66 2.56
C TRP A 461 -15.99 -7.60 2.16
N ILE A 462 -16.94 -7.92 1.29
CA ILE A 462 -17.97 -6.98 0.82
C ILE A 462 -18.83 -6.45 1.99
N HIS A 463 -19.04 -7.27 3.04
CA HIS A 463 -19.82 -6.86 4.21
C HIS A 463 -19.24 -5.64 4.93
N VAL A 464 -17.91 -5.60 5.08
CA VAL A 464 -17.18 -4.58 5.86
C VAL A 464 -16.53 -3.47 5.00
N HIS A 465 -16.58 -3.59 3.66
CA HIS A 465 -15.95 -2.67 2.69
C HIS A 465 -16.94 -1.87 1.82
N ARG A 466 -18.04 -1.38 2.41
CA ARG A 466 -19.10 -0.65 1.67
C ARG A 466 -18.64 0.67 1.04
N ASP A 467 -17.71 1.37 1.67
CA ASP A 467 -17.16 2.66 1.23
C ASP A 467 -15.80 2.49 0.52
N ASP A 468 -15.38 1.25 0.19
CA ASP A 468 -14.07 0.96 -0.36
C ASP A 468 -14.02 1.21 -1.88
N SER A 469 -12.95 1.86 -2.36
CA SER A 469 -12.72 2.10 -3.80
C SER A 469 -12.69 0.82 -4.65
N SER A 470 -12.37 -0.31 -4.04
CA SER A 470 -12.26 -1.62 -4.70
C SER A 470 -13.52 -2.48 -4.58
N LEU A 471 -14.62 -1.92 -4.05
CA LEU A 471 -15.89 -2.63 -3.92
C LEU A 471 -16.46 -3.12 -5.26
N GLY A 472 -16.40 -2.30 -6.31
CA GLY A 472 -16.92 -2.70 -7.62
C GLY A 472 -16.17 -3.89 -8.21
N SER A 473 -14.85 -3.94 -8.03
CA SER A 473 -14.06 -5.10 -8.46
C SER A 473 -14.30 -6.33 -7.59
N ALA A 474 -14.54 -6.17 -6.28
CA ALA A 474 -14.89 -7.29 -5.40
C ALA A 474 -16.26 -7.88 -5.73
N LEU A 475 -17.25 -7.04 -6.02
CA LEU A 475 -18.56 -7.46 -6.51
C LEU A 475 -18.44 -8.26 -7.81
N ASN A 476 -17.66 -7.75 -8.77
CA ASN A 476 -17.44 -8.48 -10.02
C ASN A 476 -16.71 -9.82 -9.79
N GLU A 477 -15.70 -9.85 -8.93
CA GLU A 477 -14.97 -11.06 -8.58
C GLU A 477 -15.89 -12.12 -7.95
N ARG A 478 -16.80 -11.69 -7.07
CA ARG A 478 -17.83 -12.58 -6.49
C ARG A 478 -18.83 -13.05 -7.54
N CYS A 479 -19.26 -12.16 -8.44
CA CYS A 479 -20.11 -12.52 -9.57
C CYS A 479 -19.47 -13.63 -10.41
N TRP A 480 -18.20 -13.46 -10.79
CA TRP A 480 -17.43 -14.44 -11.56
C TRP A 480 -17.27 -15.76 -10.81
N ALA A 481 -16.90 -15.72 -9.53
CA ALA A 481 -16.75 -16.91 -8.70
C ALA A 481 -18.06 -17.71 -8.60
N ARG A 482 -19.19 -17.03 -8.34
CA ARG A 482 -20.53 -17.63 -8.31
C ARG A 482 -20.92 -18.24 -9.65
N ALA A 483 -20.60 -17.58 -10.76
CA ALA A 483 -20.88 -18.08 -12.11
C ALA A 483 -20.07 -19.33 -12.48
N LEU A 484 -18.77 -19.35 -12.13
CA LEU A 484 -17.91 -20.52 -12.31
C LEU A 484 -18.36 -21.69 -11.42
N ALA A 485 -18.68 -21.44 -10.15
CA ALA A 485 -19.18 -22.43 -9.22
C ALA A 485 -20.61 -22.90 -9.52
N ASN A 486 -21.32 -22.22 -10.44
CA ASN A 486 -22.74 -22.41 -10.72
C ASN A 486 -23.62 -22.30 -9.46
N GLN A 487 -23.33 -21.32 -8.61
CA GLN A 487 -23.98 -21.08 -7.32
C GLN A 487 -24.67 -19.72 -7.31
N ALA A 488 -25.85 -19.64 -6.71
CA ALA A 488 -26.56 -18.37 -6.45
C ALA A 488 -26.61 -17.41 -7.67
N LEU A 489 -26.93 -17.94 -8.86
CA LEU A 489 -26.83 -17.17 -10.12
C LEU A 489 -27.65 -15.87 -10.16
N LYS A 490 -28.77 -15.82 -9.43
CA LYS A 490 -29.57 -14.59 -9.28
C LYS A 490 -28.80 -13.51 -8.50
N ASP A 491 -28.10 -13.91 -7.44
CA ASP A 491 -27.28 -13.00 -6.64
C ASP A 491 -26.00 -12.62 -7.40
N ALA A 492 -25.43 -13.54 -8.19
CA ALA A 492 -24.34 -13.23 -9.11
C ALA A 492 -24.75 -12.16 -10.13
N LEU A 493 -25.96 -12.27 -10.69
CA LEU A 493 -26.49 -11.27 -11.62
C LEU A 493 -26.63 -9.89 -10.96
N HIS A 494 -27.04 -9.84 -9.69
CA HIS A 494 -27.09 -8.61 -8.91
C HIS A 494 -25.69 -8.02 -8.71
N ASP A 495 -24.72 -8.84 -8.28
CA ASP A 495 -23.33 -8.43 -8.07
C ASP A 495 -22.72 -7.80 -9.34
N CYS A 496 -22.88 -8.45 -10.49
CA CYS A 496 -22.38 -7.94 -11.77
C CYS A 496 -23.02 -6.59 -12.14
N ARG A 497 -24.34 -6.43 -11.92
CA ARG A 497 -25.04 -5.17 -12.22
C ARG A 497 -24.61 -4.04 -11.29
N ASP A 498 -24.41 -4.34 -10.01
CA ASP A 498 -23.94 -3.36 -9.03
C ASP A 498 -22.50 -2.93 -9.31
N ALA A 499 -21.64 -3.88 -9.69
CA ALA A 499 -20.28 -3.60 -10.14
C ALA A 499 -20.27 -2.66 -11.36
N ILE A 500 -21.07 -2.95 -12.38
CA ILE A 500 -21.18 -2.11 -13.59
C ILE A 500 -21.76 -0.73 -13.27
N LYS A 501 -22.80 -0.68 -12.41
CA LYS A 501 -23.41 0.58 -11.98
C LYS A 501 -22.41 1.48 -11.25
N ARG A 502 -21.52 0.89 -10.45
CA ARG A 502 -20.53 1.62 -9.65
C ARG A 502 -19.33 2.08 -10.48
N ASP A 503 -18.74 1.17 -11.25
CA ASP A 503 -17.42 1.37 -11.86
C ASP A 503 -17.46 1.56 -13.39
N GLY A 504 -18.64 1.47 -13.99
CA GLY A 504 -18.84 1.46 -15.44
C GLY A 504 -18.74 0.08 -16.07
N ASP A 505 -18.99 0.02 -17.39
CA ASP A 505 -19.08 -1.20 -18.18
C ASP A 505 -17.71 -1.74 -18.63
N ARG A 506 -16.84 -2.05 -17.67
CA ARG A 506 -15.52 -2.64 -17.92
C ARG A 506 -15.65 -3.99 -18.62
N ALA A 507 -14.70 -4.32 -19.51
CA ALA A 507 -14.71 -5.56 -20.28
C ALA A 507 -14.87 -6.82 -19.40
N ALA A 508 -14.11 -6.91 -18.31
CA ALA A 508 -14.19 -8.03 -17.36
C ALA A 508 -15.56 -8.14 -16.64
N TYR A 509 -16.28 -7.02 -16.49
CA TYR A 509 -17.57 -7.00 -15.81
C TYR A 509 -18.68 -7.47 -16.75
N LEU A 510 -18.58 -7.04 -18.01
CA LEU A 510 -19.43 -7.54 -19.08
C LEU A 510 -19.19 -9.02 -19.38
N ASP A 511 -17.94 -9.48 -19.29
CA ASP A 511 -17.58 -10.90 -19.41
C ASP A 511 -18.25 -11.75 -18.31
N SER A 512 -18.16 -11.29 -17.06
CA SER A 512 -18.81 -11.95 -15.92
C SER A 512 -20.33 -11.95 -16.04
N LEU A 513 -20.92 -10.83 -16.49
CA LEU A 513 -22.35 -10.72 -16.77
C LEU A 513 -22.80 -11.69 -17.87
N GLY A 514 -22.02 -11.79 -18.96
CA GLY A 514 -22.25 -12.73 -20.05
C GLY A 514 -22.24 -14.18 -19.58
N MET A 515 -21.30 -14.54 -18.70
CA MET A 515 -21.19 -15.86 -18.09
C MET A 515 -22.40 -16.19 -17.20
N VAL A 516 -22.85 -15.23 -16.38
CA VAL A 516 -24.04 -15.43 -15.54
C VAL A 516 -25.29 -15.64 -16.41
N TYR A 517 -25.50 -14.83 -17.46
CA TYR A 517 -26.64 -15.02 -18.35
C TYR A 517 -26.57 -16.35 -19.11
N LEU A 518 -25.38 -16.78 -19.54
CA LEU A 518 -25.17 -18.09 -20.16
C LEU A 518 -25.65 -19.21 -19.22
N ARG A 519 -25.25 -19.16 -17.95
CA ARG A 519 -25.63 -20.15 -16.92
C ARG A 519 -27.12 -20.14 -16.59
N ILE A 520 -27.75 -18.97 -16.61
CA ILE A 520 -29.20 -18.84 -16.39
C ILE A 520 -30.00 -19.34 -17.62
N GLY A 521 -29.35 -19.49 -18.78
CA GLY A 521 -30.00 -19.84 -20.04
C GLY A 521 -30.61 -18.65 -20.79
N ASN A 522 -30.26 -17.42 -20.39
CA ASN A 522 -30.65 -16.21 -21.12
C ASN A 522 -29.61 -15.89 -22.19
N TYR A 523 -29.62 -16.68 -23.27
CA TYR A 523 -28.59 -16.60 -24.32
C TYR A 523 -28.58 -15.26 -25.06
N ALA A 524 -29.73 -14.61 -25.24
CA ALA A 524 -29.81 -13.31 -25.92
C ALA A 524 -29.03 -12.22 -25.16
N GLU A 525 -29.24 -12.10 -23.84
CA GLU A 525 -28.50 -11.13 -23.02
C GLU A 525 -27.04 -11.56 -22.82
N SER A 526 -26.76 -12.87 -22.80
CA SER A 526 -25.40 -13.40 -22.75
C SER A 526 -24.57 -12.97 -23.97
N ILE A 527 -25.10 -13.17 -25.17
CA ILE A 527 -24.47 -12.77 -26.44
C ILE A 527 -24.18 -11.27 -26.44
N LYS A 528 -25.16 -10.45 -26.08
CA LYS A 528 -25.02 -9.00 -26.01
C LYS A 528 -23.90 -8.57 -25.05
N ALA A 529 -23.87 -9.15 -23.84
CA ALA A 529 -22.85 -8.83 -22.86
C ALA A 529 -21.44 -9.22 -23.35
N TYR A 530 -21.26 -10.41 -23.92
CA TYR A 530 -19.97 -10.82 -24.46
C TYR A 530 -19.53 -9.97 -25.67
N GLN A 531 -20.44 -9.60 -26.57
CA GLN A 531 -20.13 -8.70 -27.68
C GLN A 531 -19.65 -7.33 -27.17
N GLN A 532 -20.30 -6.78 -26.14
CA GLN A 532 -19.87 -5.53 -25.52
C GLN A 532 -18.51 -5.67 -24.81
N ALA A 533 -18.23 -6.84 -24.22
CA ALA A 533 -16.94 -7.15 -23.61
C ALA A 533 -15.83 -7.21 -24.68
N LEU A 534 -16.06 -7.94 -25.77
CA LEU A 534 -15.12 -8.12 -26.88
C LEU A 534 -14.88 -6.83 -27.67
N ALA A 535 -15.88 -5.93 -27.75
CA ALA A 535 -15.68 -4.59 -28.32
C ALA A 535 -14.64 -3.76 -27.53
N ARG A 536 -14.44 -4.05 -26.24
CA ARG A 536 -13.45 -3.40 -25.38
C ARG A 536 -12.16 -4.21 -25.24
N SER A 537 -12.25 -5.54 -25.29
CA SER A 537 -11.10 -6.45 -25.19
C SER A 537 -11.21 -7.57 -26.24
N PRO A 538 -10.75 -7.32 -27.48
CA PRO A 538 -10.92 -8.27 -28.59
C PRO A 538 -10.10 -9.56 -28.50
N HIS A 539 -9.23 -9.71 -27.49
CA HIS A 539 -8.34 -10.86 -27.33
C HIS A 539 -8.64 -11.66 -26.05
N ALA A 540 -9.86 -11.56 -25.52
CA ALA A 540 -10.29 -12.25 -24.32
C ALA A 540 -10.79 -13.67 -24.65
N ALA A 541 -9.94 -14.68 -24.44
CA ALA A 541 -10.26 -16.08 -24.76
C ALA A 541 -11.56 -16.59 -24.09
N TRP A 542 -11.79 -16.23 -22.82
CA TRP A 542 -13.01 -16.59 -22.09
C TRP A 542 -14.26 -15.95 -22.68
N SER A 543 -14.19 -14.68 -23.10
CA SER A 543 -15.34 -13.99 -23.70
C SER A 543 -15.71 -14.58 -25.06
N HIS A 544 -14.72 -14.90 -25.90
CA HIS A 544 -14.96 -15.64 -27.14
C HIS A 544 -15.56 -17.02 -26.87
N TYR A 545 -15.03 -17.74 -25.87
CA TYR A 545 -15.53 -19.08 -25.54
C TYR A 545 -16.98 -19.03 -25.05
N GLY A 546 -17.28 -18.10 -24.14
CA GLY A 546 -18.62 -17.89 -23.61
C GLY A 546 -19.62 -17.42 -24.66
N LEU A 547 -19.21 -16.51 -25.55
CA LEU A 547 -20.02 -16.08 -26.70
C LEU A 547 -20.33 -17.27 -27.60
N GLY A 548 -19.32 -18.07 -27.93
CA GLY A 548 -19.47 -19.26 -28.77
C GLY A 548 -20.47 -20.27 -28.19
N LEU A 549 -20.42 -20.51 -26.86
CA LEU A 549 -21.41 -21.33 -26.18
C LEU A 549 -22.82 -20.72 -26.23
N ALA A 550 -22.95 -19.42 -25.96
CA ALA A 550 -24.25 -18.74 -25.98
C ALA A 550 -24.89 -18.78 -27.38
N GLU A 551 -24.10 -18.56 -28.42
CA GLU A 551 -24.53 -18.62 -29.82
C GLU A 551 -24.97 -20.03 -30.22
N LEU A 552 -24.18 -21.05 -29.89
CA LEU A 552 -24.55 -22.46 -30.12
C LEU A 552 -25.88 -22.82 -29.44
N HIS A 553 -26.05 -22.43 -28.17
CA HIS A 553 -27.30 -22.67 -27.45
C HIS A 553 -28.49 -21.87 -28.00
N SER A 554 -28.23 -20.74 -28.66
CA SER A 554 -29.26 -19.95 -29.37
C SER A 554 -29.56 -20.43 -30.80
N GLY A 555 -28.87 -21.47 -31.29
CA GLY A 555 -29.02 -22.00 -32.65
C GLY A 555 -28.14 -21.34 -33.73
N GLN A 556 -27.25 -20.42 -33.35
CA GLN A 556 -26.32 -19.71 -34.24
C GLN A 556 -25.02 -20.51 -34.43
N THR A 557 -25.12 -21.69 -35.04
CA THR A 557 -24.03 -22.70 -35.05
C THR A 557 -22.74 -22.23 -35.71
N ASP A 558 -22.82 -21.53 -36.84
CA ASP A 558 -21.64 -21.09 -37.58
C ASP A 558 -20.89 -19.98 -36.84
N ALA A 559 -21.63 -19.00 -36.31
CA ALA A 559 -21.08 -17.93 -35.49
C ALA A 559 -20.41 -18.52 -34.23
N GLY A 560 -21.13 -19.38 -33.51
CA GLY A 560 -20.61 -19.96 -32.28
C GLY A 560 -19.37 -20.83 -32.49
N SER A 561 -19.31 -21.56 -33.61
CA SER A 561 -18.14 -22.35 -34.00
C SER A 561 -16.92 -21.48 -34.34
N ALA A 562 -17.14 -20.32 -34.98
CA ALA A 562 -16.08 -19.36 -35.28
C ALA A 562 -15.51 -18.74 -33.99
N GLU A 563 -16.38 -18.39 -33.04
CA GLU A 563 -15.98 -17.83 -31.74
C GLU A 563 -15.21 -18.84 -30.88
N LEU A 564 -15.65 -20.11 -30.83
CA LEU A 564 -14.89 -21.18 -30.16
C LEU A 564 -13.51 -21.40 -30.82
N LYS A 565 -13.40 -21.28 -32.14
CA LYS A 565 -12.12 -21.37 -32.84
C LYS A 565 -11.20 -20.21 -32.47
N MET A 566 -11.74 -18.99 -32.36
CA MET A 566 -10.98 -17.83 -31.89
C MET A 566 -10.49 -18.05 -30.45
N ALA A 567 -11.38 -18.46 -29.53
CA ALA A 567 -11.00 -18.77 -28.16
C ALA A 567 -9.83 -19.75 -28.05
N ARG A 568 -9.85 -20.84 -28.84
CA ARG A 568 -8.79 -21.87 -28.87
C ARG A 568 -7.46 -21.36 -29.45
N SER A 569 -7.51 -20.38 -30.35
CA SER A 569 -6.29 -19.74 -30.86
C SER A 569 -5.62 -18.84 -29.82
N LEU A 570 -6.42 -18.23 -28.93
CA LEU A 570 -5.94 -17.38 -27.84
C LEU A 570 -5.48 -18.19 -26.63
N ASP A 571 -6.19 -19.27 -26.29
CA ASP A 571 -5.80 -20.22 -25.25
C ASP A 571 -6.11 -21.67 -25.66
N LYS A 572 -5.04 -22.45 -25.88
CA LYS A 572 -5.12 -23.87 -26.25
C LYS A 572 -5.72 -24.77 -25.16
N GLN A 573 -5.77 -24.31 -23.91
CA GLN A 573 -6.32 -25.07 -22.79
C GLN A 573 -7.76 -24.67 -22.42
N ILE A 574 -8.38 -23.75 -23.17
CA ILE A 574 -9.69 -23.18 -22.82
C ILE A 574 -10.77 -24.24 -22.63
N ASP A 575 -10.88 -25.23 -23.53
CA ASP A 575 -11.88 -26.30 -23.43
C ASP A 575 -11.70 -27.11 -22.14
N ALA A 576 -10.45 -27.47 -21.80
CA ALA A 576 -10.14 -28.24 -20.59
C ALA A 576 -10.43 -27.42 -19.32
N ARG A 577 -10.16 -26.11 -19.33
CA ARG A 577 -10.49 -25.21 -18.21
C ARG A 577 -12.01 -25.06 -18.05
N ALA A 578 -12.73 -24.87 -19.14
CA ALA A 578 -14.19 -24.73 -19.14
C ALA A 578 -14.91 -26.02 -18.72
N ALA A 579 -14.40 -27.18 -19.14
CA ALA A 579 -14.95 -28.48 -18.75
C ALA A 579 -14.95 -28.70 -17.22
N LYS A 580 -13.93 -28.19 -16.49
CA LYS A 580 -13.88 -28.25 -15.02
C LYS A 580 -15.08 -27.58 -14.34
N PHE A 581 -15.70 -26.61 -15.01
CA PHE A 581 -16.87 -25.90 -14.53
C PHE A 581 -18.16 -26.40 -15.18
N GLY A 582 -18.13 -27.49 -15.96
CA GLY A 582 -19.32 -27.96 -16.70
C GLY A 582 -19.73 -27.05 -17.85
N LEU A 583 -18.79 -26.32 -18.45
CA LEU A 583 -18.99 -25.46 -19.63
C LEU A 583 -18.35 -26.11 -20.88
N GLY A 584 -18.73 -27.35 -21.17
CA GLY A 584 -18.22 -28.09 -22.33
C GLY A 584 -18.90 -27.62 -23.63
N ALA A 585 -18.11 -27.37 -24.68
CA ALA A 585 -18.66 -27.17 -26.02
C ALA A 585 -19.32 -28.46 -26.52
N PRO A 586 -20.50 -28.40 -27.17
CA PRO A 586 -21.10 -29.55 -27.83
C PRO A 586 -20.10 -30.14 -28.85
N VAL A 587 -19.80 -31.44 -28.75
CA VAL A 587 -19.00 -32.13 -29.76
C VAL A 587 -19.86 -32.23 -31.02
N GLY A 588 -19.44 -31.54 -32.09
CA GLY A 588 -20.16 -31.57 -33.37
C GLY A 588 -20.34 -33.01 -33.84
N SER A 589 -21.59 -33.45 -34.01
CA SER A 589 -21.86 -34.64 -34.81
C SER A 589 -21.39 -34.36 -36.24
N PRO A 590 -20.63 -35.26 -36.89
CA PRO A 590 -20.25 -35.07 -38.28
C PRO A 590 -21.53 -34.96 -39.11
N ALA A 591 -21.60 -33.92 -39.94
CA ALA A 591 -22.71 -33.71 -40.86
C ALA A 591 -22.98 -35.02 -41.62
N LYS A 592 -24.20 -35.57 -41.48
CA LYS A 592 -24.65 -36.68 -42.32
C LYS A 592 -24.55 -36.20 -43.77
N ALA A 593 -23.60 -36.77 -44.51
CA ALA A 593 -23.54 -36.63 -45.95
C ALA A 593 -24.89 -37.08 -46.52
N SER A 594 -25.62 -36.14 -47.12
CA SER A 594 -26.83 -36.42 -47.89
C SER A 594 -26.43 -37.25 -49.10
N SER A 595 -26.60 -38.58 -49.01
CA SER A 595 -26.52 -39.47 -50.14
C SER A 595 -27.79 -39.33 -50.98
N ALA A 596 -27.79 -38.38 -51.92
CA ALA A 596 -28.78 -38.36 -52.99
C ALA A 596 -28.48 -39.53 -53.94
N GLN A 597 -29.41 -40.48 -54.01
CA GLN A 597 -29.41 -41.59 -54.98
C GLN A 597 -29.47 -41.06 -56.42
N PRO A 598 -28.82 -41.72 -57.39
CA PRO A 598 -28.97 -41.39 -58.79
C PRO A 598 -30.28 -41.97 -59.33
N SER A 599 -31.10 -41.11 -59.93
CA SER A 599 -32.29 -41.49 -60.70
C SER A 599 -31.90 -42.19 -62.01
N ARG A 600 -32.51 -43.34 -62.27
CA ARG A 600 -32.59 -43.99 -63.59
C ARG A 600 -33.61 -43.31 -64.47
#